data_AF-A0A8J6V275-F1
#
_entry.id   AF-A0A8J6V275-F1
#
_cell.length_a   1.000
_cell.length_b   1.000
_cell.length_c   1.000
_cell.angle_alpha   90.00
_cell.angle_beta   90.00
_cell.angle_gamma   90.00
#
_symmetry.space_group_name_H-M   'P 1'
#
loop_
_entity.id
_entity.type
_entity.pdbx_description
1 polymer ?
#
loop_
_entity_poly.entity_id
_entity_poly.type
_entity_poly.pdbx_seq_one_letter_code
_entity_poly.pdbx_strand_id
1 'polypeptide(L)'
;MTKPEVTFKGFAAPGYCAARQMYYFGYKLTLLTTWNGIPIAYDLVPANTDERVAVESLFDSIRGCTIYGDKERLYRCRLAASTGWW
;
A
#
# COMPACT_ATOMS: atom_id res chain seq x y z
N MET A 1 33.70 -18.92 5.03
CA MET A 1 32.86 -18.44 3.90
C MET A 1 31.46 -18.25 4.46
N THR A 2 31.16 -17.06 4.98
CA THR A 2 29.87 -16.73 5.58
C THR A 2 28.80 -16.71 4.48
N LYS A 3 27.79 -17.55 4.61
CA LYS A 3 26.60 -17.55 3.75
C LYS A 3 26.01 -16.13 3.84
N PRO A 4 25.73 -15.45 2.71
CA PRO A 4 24.97 -14.21 2.79
C PRO A 4 23.61 -14.59 3.38
N GLU A 5 23.38 -14.21 4.62
CA GLU A 5 22.06 -14.33 5.22
C GLU A 5 21.17 -13.35 4.46
N VAL A 6 20.35 -13.87 3.56
CA VAL A 6 19.35 -13.06 2.89
C VAL A 6 18.36 -12.63 3.98
N THR A 7 18.44 -11.35 4.37
CA THR A 7 17.82 -10.71 5.55
C THR A 7 16.29 -10.60 5.49
N PHE A 8 15.60 -11.59 4.92
CA PHE A 8 14.13 -11.63 4.80
C PHE A 8 13.48 -12.78 5.60
N LYS A 9 14.30 -13.60 6.28
CA LYS A 9 13.82 -14.73 7.09
C LYS A 9 12.94 -14.22 8.23
N GLY A 10 11.64 -14.51 8.16
CA GLY A 10 10.66 -14.18 9.19
C GLY A 10 9.66 -13.08 8.81
N PHE A 11 9.92 -12.32 7.74
CA PHE A 11 9.05 -11.18 7.34
C PHE A 11 8.40 -11.38 5.96
N ALA A 12 9.01 -12.15 5.05
CA ALA A 12 8.39 -12.51 3.77
C ALA A 12 7.45 -13.73 3.93
N ALA A 13 6.40 -13.79 3.10
CA ALA A 13 5.41 -14.87 3.12
C ALA A 13 5.07 -15.34 1.69
N PRO A 14 4.52 -16.56 1.52
CA PRO A 14 3.94 -16.99 0.26
C PRO A 14 2.63 -16.23 -0.01
N GLY A 15 2.42 -15.77 -1.24
CA GLY A 15 1.20 -15.12 -1.69
C GLY A 15 0.78 -15.62 -3.08
N TYR A 16 -0.45 -15.26 -3.47
CA TYR A 16 -1.01 -15.59 -4.78
C TYR A 16 -1.37 -14.31 -5.53
N CYS A 17 -0.93 -14.21 -6.79
CA CYS A 17 -1.27 -13.10 -7.68
C CYS A 17 -2.31 -13.59 -8.69
N ALA A 18 -3.58 -13.23 -8.47
CA ALA A 18 -4.69 -13.64 -9.34
C ALA A 18 -4.53 -13.14 -10.78
N ALA A 19 -4.05 -11.90 -10.97
CA ALA A 19 -3.84 -11.30 -12.29
C ALA A 19 -2.82 -12.07 -13.16
N ARG A 20 -1.89 -12.80 -12.53
CA ARG A 20 -0.86 -13.60 -13.20
C ARG A 20 -1.05 -15.11 -12.98
N GLN A 21 -2.11 -15.51 -12.31
CA GLN A 21 -2.40 -16.89 -11.90
C GLN A 21 -1.20 -17.63 -11.28
N MET A 22 -0.40 -16.94 -10.47
CA MET A 22 0.89 -17.47 -9.99
C MET A 22 1.07 -17.29 -8.49
N TYR A 23 1.78 -18.24 -7.87
CA TYR A 23 2.27 -18.12 -6.51
C TYR A 23 3.65 -17.46 -6.50
N TYR A 24 3.91 -16.65 -5.48
CA TYR A 24 5.21 -16.00 -5.27
C TYR A 24 5.52 -15.92 -3.78
N PHE A 25 6.81 -15.88 -3.42
CA PHE A 25 7.25 -15.70 -2.05
C PHE A 25 7.93 -14.34 -1.92
N GLY A 26 7.44 -13.47 -1.03
CA GLY A 26 7.99 -12.13 -0.88
C GLY A 26 7.06 -11.16 -0.16
N TYR A 27 6.98 -9.96 -0.71
CA TYR A 27 6.22 -8.82 -0.19
C TYR A 27 5.29 -8.23 -1.25
N LYS A 28 4.34 -7.43 -0.79
CA LYS A 28 3.56 -6.48 -1.59
C LYS A 28 3.94 -5.07 -1.15
N LEU A 29 4.07 -4.17 -2.12
CA LEU A 29 4.34 -2.75 -1.90
C LEU A 29 3.08 -1.97 -2.28
N THR A 30 2.52 -1.26 -1.31
CA THR A 30 1.53 -0.22 -1.56
C THR A 30 2.27 1.11 -1.62
N LEU A 31 2.08 1.86 -2.70
CA LEU A 31 2.77 3.12 -2.93
C LEU A 31 1.75 4.23 -3.18
N LEU A 32 1.89 5.34 -2.46
CA LEU A 32 1.18 6.56 -2.76
C LEU A 32 2.14 7.55 -3.42
N THR A 33 1.69 8.12 -4.54
CA THR A 33 2.47 9.07 -5.33
C THR A 33 1.69 10.36 -5.55
N THR A 34 2.42 11.44 -5.84
CA THR A 34 1.84 12.63 -6.46
C THR A 34 1.45 12.33 -7.91
N TRP A 35 0.68 13.21 -8.52
CA TRP A 35 0.35 13.15 -9.96
C TRP A 35 1.58 13.10 -10.87
N ASN A 36 2.70 13.69 -10.45
CA ASN A 36 3.97 13.65 -11.18
C ASN A 36 4.77 12.34 -10.94
N GLY A 37 4.18 11.36 -10.25
CA GLY A 37 4.81 10.08 -9.94
C GLY A 37 5.82 10.14 -8.79
N ILE A 38 5.85 11.21 -7.99
CA ILE A 38 6.78 11.32 -6.85
C ILE A 38 6.21 10.51 -5.67
N PRO A 39 6.92 9.50 -5.15
CA PRO A 39 6.49 8.76 -3.96
C PRO A 39 6.40 9.66 -2.73
N ILE A 40 5.28 9.61 -2.01
CA ILE A 40 5.05 10.39 -0.78
C ILE A 40 4.84 9.51 0.45
N ALA A 41 4.36 8.28 0.27
CA ALA A 41 4.24 7.29 1.34
C ALA A 41 4.21 5.88 0.75
N TYR A 42 4.61 4.88 1.55
CA TYR A 42 4.57 3.48 1.15
C TYR A 42 4.35 2.56 2.35
N ASP A 43 3.78 1.39 2.09
CA ASP A 43 3.70 0.29 3.04
C ASP A 43 4.17 -1.01 2.38
N LEU A 44 5.05 -1.74 3.07
CA LEU A 44 5.67 -2.96 2.58
C LEU A 44 5.24 -4.12 3.47
N VAL A 45 4.33 -4.94 2.97
CA VAL A 45 3.70 -6.02 3.73
C VAL A 45 4.05 -7.40 3.17
N PRO A 46 4.06 -8.46 3.99
CA PRO A 46 4.26 -9.83 3.50
C PRO A 46 3.25 -10.20 2.39
N ALA A 47 3.61 -11.07 1.44
CA ALA A 47 2.77 -11.34 0.26
C ALA A 47 1.39 -11.97 0.54
N ASN A 48 1.19 -12.58 1.70
CA ASN A 48 -0.11 -13.11 2.13
C ASN A 48 -1.03 -12.03 2.74
N THR A 49 -0.56 -10.79 2.90
CA THR A 49 -1.34 -9.72 3.50
C THR A 49 -2.41 -9.22 2.53
N ASP A 50 -3.59 -8.95 3.08
CA ASP A 50 -4.67 -8.29 2.35
C ASP A 50 -4.24 -6.86 1.99
N GLU A 51 -4.39 -6.49 0.72
CA GLU A 51 -4.00 -5.19 0.20
C GLU A 51 -4.76 -4.03 0.85
N ARG A 52 -5.95 -4.29 1.43
CA ARG A 52 -6.73 -3.31 2.21
C ARG A 52 -5.96 -2.79 3.40
N VAL A 53 -5.31 -3.69 4.14
CA VAL A 53 -4.60 -3.36 5.38
C VAL A 53 -3.43 -2.42 5.08
N ALA A 54 -2.69 -2.71 4.01
CA ALA A 54 -1.56 -1.88 3.57
C ALA A 54 -1.97 -0.51 3.00
N VAL A 55 -3.23 -0.36 2.60
CA VAL A 55 -3.78 0.90 2.08
C VAL A 55 -4.35 1.73 3.24
N GLU A 56 -5.01 1.10 4.21
CA GLU A 56 -5.53 1.75 5.42
C GLU A 56 -4.42 2.38 6.25
N SER A 57 -3.28 1.68 6.40
CA SER A 57 -2.09 2.21 7.09
C SER A 57 -1.57 3.52 6.47
N LEU A 58 -1.70 3.68 5.14
CA LEU A 58 -1.30 4.90 4.44
C LEU A 58 -2.29 6.04 4.64
N PHE A 59 -3.58 5.76 4.76
CA PHE A 59 -4.59 6.81 4.96
C PHE A 59 -4.50 7.47 6.31
N ASP A 60 -4.15 6.71 7.35
CA ASP A 60 -3.95 7.28 8.69
C ASP A 60 -2.81 8.31 8.70
N SER A 61 -1.86 8.18 7.76
CA SER A 61 -0.69 9.06 7.66
C SER A 61 -0.93 10.35 6.88
N ILE A 62 -2.07 10.52 6.16
CA ILE A 62 -2.25 11.61 5.19
C ILE A 62 -3.64 12.25 5.29
N ARG A 63 -3.67 13.59 5.30
CA ARG A 63 -4.90 14.39 5.37
C ARG A 63 -4.91 15.48 4.31
N GLY A 64 -6.12 15.90 3.91
CA GLY A 64 -6.32 17.07 3.06
C GLY A 64 -6.02 16.86 1.56
N CYS A 65 -6.01 15.61 1.09
CA CYS A 65 -5.81 15.30 -0.32
C CYS A 65 -6.88 14.35 -0.86
N THR A 66 -7.09 14.37 -2.18
CA THR A 66 -7.90 13.37 -2.88
C THR A 66 -6.98 12.28 -3.37
N ILE A 67 -7.23 11.04 -2.97
CA ILE A 67 -6.42 9.88 -3.37
C ILE A 67 -7.17 9.11 -4.46
N TYR A 68 -6.46 8.87 -5.56
CA TYR A 68 -6.95 8.09 -6.69
C TYR A 68 -6.28 6.72 -6.66
N GLY A 69 -7.08 5.66 -6.75
CA GLY A 69 -6.63 4.27 -6.85
C GLY A 69 -7.16 3.61 -8.11
N ASP A 70 -6.58 2.46 -8.46
CA ASP A 70 -7.09 1.61 -9.53
C ASP A 70 -8.44 0.98 -9.14
N LYS A 71 -9.12 0.38 -10.13
CA LYS A 71 -10.51 -0.14 -10.10
C LYS A 71 -11.03 -0.49 -8.70
N GLU A 72 -12.26 -0.06 -8.42
CA GLU A 72 -13.05 -0.35 -7.20
C GLU A 72 -12.66 0.45 -5.94
N ARG A 73 -11.69 1.37 -6.01
CA ARG A 73 -11.21 2.14 -4.85
C ARG A 73 -10.99 3.63 -5.10
N LEU A 74 -12.03 4.42 -4.89
CA LEU A 74 -11.95 5.88 -4.71
C LEU A 74 -11.96 6.19 -3.21
N TYR A 75 -10.87 6.77 -2.71
CA TYR A 75 -10.77 7.17 -1.30
C TYR A 75 -10.81 8.70 -1.21
N ARG A 76 -11.92 9.23 -0.69
CA ARG A 76 -12.07 10.67 -0.47
C ARG A 76 -11.66 11.00 0.97
N CYS A 77 -10.40 11.40 1.18
CA CYS A 77 -9.98 11.97 2.45
C CYS A 77 -10.60 13.37 2.58
N ARG A 78 -11.70 13.49 3.33
CA ARG A 78 -12.46 14.74 3.45
C ARG A 78 -11.64 15.73 4.29
N LEU A 79 -11.35 16.89 3.72
CA LEU A 79 -10.96 18.08 4.48
C LEU A 79 -11.97 18.28 5.60
N ALA A 80 -11.55 18.21 6.86
CA ALA A 80 -12.23 18.93 7.92
C ALA A 80 -11.97 20.43 7.70
N ALA A 81 -12.63 21.00 6.68
CA ALA A 81 -12.89 22.42 6.65
C ALA A 81 -14.17 22.61 7.44
N SER A 82 -14.04 23.08 8.67
CA SER A 82 -15.12 23.76 9.35
C SER A 82 -15.55 24.94 8.45
N THR A 83 -16.71 24.82 7.81
CA THR A 83 -17.66 25.91 7.57
C THR A 83 -18.88 25.35 6.83
N GLY A 84 -20.05 25.52 7.46
CA GLY A 84 -21.38 25.68 6.87
C GLY A 84 -21.76 24.83 5.65
N TRP A 85 -22.74 23.94 5.87
CA TRP A 85 -23.87 23.68 4.97
C TRP A 85 -23.93 24.63 3.77
N TRP A 86 -23.72 24.15 2.54
CA TRP A 86 -24.62 24.20 1.37
C TRP A 86 -24.16 23.13 0.37
#